data_AF-A0A3N4NJA2-F1
#
_entry.id   AF-A0A3N4NJA2-F1
#
_cell.length_a   1.000
_cell.length_b   1.000
_cell.length_c   1.000
_cell.angle_alpha   90.00
_cell.angle_beta   90.00
_cell.angle_gamma   90.00
#
_symmetry.space_group_name_H-M   'P 1'
#
loop_
_entity.id
_entity.type
_entity.pdbx_description
1 polymer ?
#
loop_
_entity_poly.entity_id
_entity_poly.type
_entity_poly.pdbx_seq_one_letter_code
_entity_poly.pdbx_strand_id
1 'polypeptide(L)'
;MTLSSFLQLVRWKNLVMLALIQILFKYVYFPAFTVDTALSNFNFSILVFTTLIIAAAGNILNDIFDVEADKINKPTKVLVTKKISKKRAHFLYNIFNGVGLLTGLYLAHTIDKLSFVAIFVITILLLKVYNSDLKKRPIIGNIIVALLVSLSILIVGVFEVIPVVTEDNDIDQYYAFKVLIDYAAFAFMFMLLREMVKDVEDINGDKYMNMQTLPILLGRKRTNYIIFALSFVPLIIITSYSFNNFPNVPFVLAYMLIVVLLPLLYFMTKILYAKSKKDYKFASMLLKLIMLLGMFSIVILSLTIYYAG
;
A
#
# COMPACT_ATOMS: atom_id res chain seq x y z
N MET A 1 -0.41 28.10 -3.69
CA MET A 1 -0.18 26.84 -2.96
C MET A 1 1.33 26.63 -2.95
N THR A 2 1.97 26.47 -1.80
CA THR A 2 3.42 26.19 -1.77
C THR A 2 3.71 24.74 -2.15
N LEU A 3 4.88 24.46 -2.72
CA LEU A 3 5.30 23.11 -3.09
C LEU A 3 5.24 22.15 -1.90
N SER A 4 5.69 22.59 -0.72
CA SER A 4 5.62 21.80 0.51
C SER A 4 4.19 21.41 0.90
N SER A 5 3.23 22.33 0.77
CA SER A 5 1.82 22.04 1.07
C SER A 5 1.21 21.07 0.07
N PHE A 6 1.59 21.17 -1.20
CA PHE A 6 1.16 20.23 -2.24
C PHE A 6 1.71 18.82 -2.00
N LEU A 7 3.01 18.69 -1.72
CA LEU A 7 3.64 17.40 -1.43
C LEU A 7 3.02 16.73 -0.19
N GLN A 8 2.70 17.52 0.83
CA GLN A 8 1.99 17.00 2.02
C GLN A 8 0.57 16.53 1.68
N LEU A 9 -0.16 17.28 0.85
CA LEU A 9 -1.53 16.94 0.43
C LEU A 9 -1.59 15.59 -0.32
N VAL A 10 -0.69 15.37 -1.28
CA VAL A 10 -0.65 14.11 -2.05
C VAL A 10 -0.03 12.95 -1.26
N ARG A 11 0.51 13.23 -0.07
CA ARG A 11 1.23 12.27 0.79
C ARG A 11 2.42 11.62 0.07
N TRP A 12 3.30 12.45 -0.48
CA TRP A 12 4.41 12.04 -1.36
C TRP A 12 5.25 10.85 -0.84
N LYS A 13 5.49 10.76 0.48
CA LYS A 13 6.24 9.63 1.08
C LYS A 13 5.55 8.27 0.92
N ASN A 14 4.24 8.24 0.74
CA ASN A 14 3.52 6.99 0.44
C ASN A 14 3.62 6.69 -1.06
N LEU A 15 3.48 7.73 -1.90
CA LEU A 15 3.62 7.60 -3.36
C LEU A 15 5.01 7.09 -3.76
N VAL A 16 6.08 7.58 -3.12
CA VAL A 16 7.44 7.08 -3.37
C VAL A 16 7.57 5.59 -3.03
N MET A 17 6.93 5.11 -1.96
CA MET A 17 6.97 3.68 -1.65
C MET A 17 6.22 2.83 -2.68
N LEU A 18 5.09 3.32 -3.19
CA LEU A 18 4.35 2.66 -4.28
C LEU A 18 5.20 2.58 -5.54
N ALA A 19 5.82 3.70 -5.94
CA ALA A 19 6.72 3.73 -7.08
C ALA A 19 7.90 2.78 -6.90
N LEU A 20 8.53 2.82 -5.71
CA LEU A 20 9.70 2.01 -5.40
C LEU A 20 9.41 0.52 -5.57
N ILE A 21 8.32 0.00 -4.97
CA ILE A 21 8.03 -1.43 -5.09
C ILE A 21 7.73 -1.83 -6.54
N GLN A 22 7.02 -1.00 -7.29
CA GLN A 22 6.76 -1.28 -8.71
C GLN A 22 8.06 -1.31 -9.53
N ILE A 23 8.95 -0.34 -9.31
CA ILE A 23 10.27 -0.25 -9.96
C ILE A 23 11.15 -1.45 -9.60
N LEU A 24 11.16 -1.86 -8.33
CA LEU A 24 11.90 -3.06 -7.89
C LEU A 24 11.41 -4.31 -8.60
N PHE A 25 10.10 -4.47 -8.78
CA PHE A 25 9.58 -5.59 -9.56
C PHE A 25 10.02 -5.56 -11.03
N LYS A 26 9.84 -4.43 -11.72
CA LYS A 26 10.17 -4.31 -13.15
C LYS A 26 11.66 -4.45 -13.45
N TYR A 27 12.53 -3.83 -12.66
CA TYR A 27 13.95 -3.66 -13.00
C TYR A 27 14.90 -4.52 -12.17
N VAL A 28 14.43 -5.16 -11.09
CA VAL A 28 15.28 -6.02 -10.23
C VAL A 28 14.77 -7.45 -10.21
N TYR A 29 13.48 -7.64 -9.97
CA TYR A 29 12.89 -8.98 -9.90
C TYR A 29 12.75 -9.63 -11.27
N PHE A 30 11.99 -9.04 -12.19
CA PHE A 30 11.73 -9.65 -13.50
C PHE A 30 13.01 -10.02 -14.27
N PRO A 31 14.07 -9.18 -14.34
CA PRO A 31 15.30 -9.57 -15.01
C PRO A 31 16.05 -10.71 -14.32
N ALA A 32 16.05 -10.77 -12.98
CA ALA A 32 16.75 -11.81 -12.23
C ALA A 32 16.12 -13.21 -12.40
N PHE A 33 14.85 -13.26 -12.79
CA PHE A 33 14.09 -14.49 -13.03
C PHE A 33 13.71 -14.65 -14.51
N THR A 34 14.38 -13.92 -15.41
CA THR A 34 14.16 -13.99 -16.88
C THR A 34 12.69 -13.89 -17.31
N VAL A 35 11.92 -13.06 -16.62
CA VAL A 35 10.49 -12.89 -16.84
C VAL A 35 10.27 -11.98 -18.05
N ASP A 36 9.53 -12.44 -19.05
CA ASP A 36 9.15 -11.59 -20.18
C ASP A 36 8.19 -10.49 -19.74
N THR A 37 8.34 -9.28 -20.30
CA THR A 37 7.57 -8.11 -19.88
C THR A 37 6.97 -7.39 -21.09
N ALA A 38 5.69 -7.00 -20.99
CA ALA A 38 4.94 -6.40 -22.08
C ALA A 38 5.27 -4.92 -22.35
N LEU A 39 5.54 -4.13 -21.30
CA LEU A 39 5.67 -2.68 -21.46
C LEU A 39 7.11 -2.26 -21.74
N SER A 40 7.26 -1.30 -22.66
CA SER A 40 8.49 -0.51 -22.79
C SER A 40 8.76 0.30 -21.52
N ASN A 41 10.00 0.73 -21.31
CA ASN A 41 10.37 1.57 -20.15
C ASN A 41 9.53 2.86 -20.06
N PHE A 42 9.14 3.43 -21.21
CA PHE A 42 8.27 4.60 -21.27
C PHE A 42 6.85 4.26 -20.80
N ASN A 43 6.25 3.19 -21.33
CA ASN A 43 4.90 2.78 -20.94
C ASN A 43 4.84 2.30 -19.48
N PHE A 44 5.88 1.64 -18.99
CA PHE A 44 5.99 1.31 -17.57
C PHE A 44 6.06 2.57 -16.70
N SER A 45 6.79 3.60 -17.12
CA SER A 45 6.83 4.89 -16.42
C SER A 45 5.45 5.55 -16.36
N ILE A 46 4.64 5.40 -17.43
CA ILE A 46 3.24 5.83 -17.45
C ILE A 46 2.42 5.00 -16.46
N LEU A 47 2.59 3.68 -16.38
CA LEU A 47 1.87 2.83 -15.42
C LEU A 47 2.14 3.24 -13.96
N VAL A 48 3.40 3.50 -13.63
CA VAL A 48 3.78 4.02 -12.32
C VAL A 48 3.10 5.36 -12.09
N PHE A 49 3.22 6.29 -13.03
CA PHE A 49 2.57 7.61 -12.94
C PHE A 49 1.05 7.53 -12.75
N THR A 50 0.36 6.67 -13.52
CA THR A 50 -1.07 6.41 -13.40
C THR A 50 -1.44 5.92 -12.01
N THR A 51 -0.65 4.98 -11.46
CA THR A 51 -0.87 4.49 -10.08
C THR A 51 -0.71 5.63 -9.06
N LEU A 52 0.37 6.43 -9.19
CA LEU A 52 0.66 7.50 -8.24
C LEU A 52 -0.39 8.63 -8.29
N ILE A 53 -0.87 9.01 -9.48
CA ILE A 53 -1.82 10.12 -9.62
C ILE A 53 -3.21 9.73 -9.10
N ILE A 54 -3.65 8.49 -9.30
CA ILE A 54 -4.91 7.96 -8.72
C ILE A 54 -4.78 7.85 -7.20
N ALA A 55 -3.67 7.34 -6.68
CA ALA A 55 -3.41 7.29 -5.24
C ALA A 55 -3.35 8.70 -4.62
N ALA A 56 -2.75 9.67 -5.31
CA ALA A 56 -2.73 11.07 -4.92
C ALA A 56 -4.14 11.68 -4.90
N ALA A 57 -4.98 11.39 -5.89
CA ALA A 57 -6.39 11.80 -5.90
C ALA A 57 -7.13 11.24 -4.68
N GLY A 58 -6.95 9.96 -4.36
CA GLY A 58 -7.51 9.33 -3.17
C GLY A 58 -7.09 10.02 -1.86
N ASN A 59 -5.80 10.39 -1.76
CA ASN A 59 -5.28 11.14 -0.59
C ASN A 59 -5.88 12.56 -0.49
N ILE A 60 -6.02 13.27 -1.62
CA ILE A 60 -6.66 14.59 -1.68
C ILE A 60 -8.11 14.48 -1.22
N LEU A 61 -8.86 13.50 -1.73
CA LEU A 61 -10.26 13.29 -1.34
C LEU A 61 -10.37 13.00 0.16
N ASN A 62 -9.48 12.17 0.69
CA ASN A 62 -9.44 11.86 2.12
C ASN A 62 -9.25 13.11 2.98
N ASP A 63 -8.28 13.97 2.64
CA ASP A 63 -8.04 15.23 3.35
C ASP A 63 -9.21 16.22 3.23
N ILE A 64 -10.04 16.14 2.17
CA ILE A 64 -11.27 16.94 2.04
C ILE A 64 -12.34 16.47 3.02
N PHE A 65 -12.54 15.15 3.15
CA PHE A 65 -13.54 14.57 4.05
C PHE A 65 -13.11 14.67 5.53
N ASP A 66 -11.81 14.68 5.80
CA ASP A 66 -11.26 14.66 7.16
C ASP A 66 -11.01 16.03 7.79
N VAL A 67 -11.36 17.12 7.11
CA VAL A 67 -11.11 18.48 7.62
C VAL A 67 -11.56 18.66 9.09
N GLU A 68 -12.75 18.20 9.44
CA GLU A 68 -13.28 18.37 10.80
C GLU A 68 -12.65 17.39 11.80
N ALA A 69 -12.44 16.12 11.43
CA ALA A 69 -11.74 15.14 12.27
C ALA A 69 -10.29 15.57 12.55
N ASP A 70 -9.57 16.05 11.54
CA ASP A 70 -8.16 16.44 11.63
C ASP A 70 -7.96 17.74 12.41
N LYS A 71 -8.97 18.63 12.52
CA LYS A 71 -8.90 19.77 13.45
C LYS A 71 -8.75 19.30 14.90
N ILE A 72 -9.33 18.16 15.24
CA ILE A 72 -9.24 17.56 16.58
C ILE A 72 -8.00 16.68 16.68
N ASN A 73 -7.81 15.78 15.73
CA ASN A 73 -6.76 14.77 15.78
C ASN A 73 -5.36 15.34 15.53
N LYS A 74 -5.23 16.29 14.58
CA LYS A 74 -3.97 16.79 14.03
C LYS A 74 -4.08 18.28 13.64
N PRO A 75 -4.42 19.20 14.57
CA PRO A 75 -4.75 20.60 14.27
C PRO A 75 -3.68 21.36 13.46
N THR A 76 -2.41 21.01 13.67
CA THR A 76 -1.26 21.63 12.98
C THR A 76 -1.02 21.09 11.57
N LYS A 77 -1.64 19.98 11.20
CA LYS A 77 -1.49 19.31 9.90
C LYS A 77 -2.66 19.51 8.93
N VAL A 78 -3.75 20.15 9.36
CA VAL A 78 -4.89 20.46 8.50
C VAL A 78 -4.42 21.34 7.33
N LEU A 79 -4.46 20.80 6.10
CA LEU A 79 -4.03 21.51 4.89
C LEU A 79 -5.20 22.13 4.15
N VAL A 80 -6.24 21.33 3.91
CA VAL A 80 -7.50 21.80 3.31
C VAL A 80 -8.13 22.81 4.27
N THR A 81 -8.75 23.86 3.73
CA THR A 81 -9.23 25.08 4.41
C THR A 81 -8.17 26.01 4.97
N LYS A 82 -7.01 25.54 5.45
CA LYS A 82 -5.94 26.42 6.01
C LYS A 82 -4.96 26.93 4.95
N LYS A 83 -4.43 26.04 4.11
CA LYS A 83 -3.42 26.35 3.09
C LYS A 83 -3.94 26.17 1.66
N ILE A 84 -4.97 25.34 1.49
CA ILE A 84 -5.56 24.98 0.20
C ILE A 84 -7.08 25.05 0.34
N SER A 85 -7.76 25.79 -0.55
CA SER A 85 -9.23 25.88 -0.50
C SER A 85 -9.88 24.55 -0.93
N LYS A 86 -11.07 24.25 -0.39
CA LYS A 86 -11.83 23.05 -0.77
C LYS A 86 -12.08 22.98 -2.29
N LYS A 87 -12.41 24.12 -2.91
CA LYS A 87 -12.59 24.23 -4.38
C LYS A 87 -11.35 23.78 -5.16
N ARG A 88 -10.16 24.23 -4.74
CA ARG A 88 -8.89 23.82 -5.37
C ARG A 88 -8.57 22.35 -5.12
N ALA A 89 -8.83 21.83 -3.91
CA ALA A 89 -8.63 20.42 -3.61
C ALA A 89 -9.54 19.52 -4.48
N HIS A 90 -10.83 19.85 -4.61
CA HIS A 90 -11.73 19.13 -5.52
C HIS A 90 -11.31 19.24 -6.99
N PHE A 91 -10.83 20.40 -7.43
CA PHE A 91 -10.29 20.55 -8.78
C PHE A 91 -9.11 19.61 -9.02
N LEU A 92 -8.13 19.57 -8.11
CA LEU A 92 -6.99 18.64 -8.21
C LEU A 92 -7.43 17.18 -8.20
N TYR A 93 -8.36 16.81 -7.31
CA TYR A 93 -8.95 15.47 -7.27
C TYR A 93 -9.54 15.05 -8.63
N ASN A 94 -10.33 15.91 -9.27
CA ASN A 94 -10.96 15.61 -10.56
C ASN A 94 -9.92 15.51 -11.68
N ILE A 95 -8.97 16.45 -11.75
CA ILE A 95 -7.90 16.42 -12.76
C ILE A 95 -7.05 15.16 -12.61
N PHE A 96 -6.68 14.78 -11.38
CA PHE A 96 -5.82 13.63 -11.14
C PHE A 96 -6.49 12.31 -11.54
N ASN A 97 -7.77 12.13 -11.20
CA ASN A 97 -8.53 10.96 -11.65
C ASN A 97 -8.75 10.96 -13.17
N GLY A 98 -9.01 12.12 -13.78
CA GLY A 98 -9.16 12.24 -15.23
C GLY A 98 -7.89 11.83 -15.98
N VAL A 99 -6.74 12.38 -15.56
CA VAL A 99 -5.43 12.01 -16.14
C VAL A 99 -5.10 10.55 -15.85
N GLY A 100 -5.36 10.05 -14.64
CA GLY A 100 -5.16 8.64 -14.29
C GLY A 100 -5.98 7.70 -15.17
N LEU A 101 -7.26 8.01 -15.42
CA LEU A 101 -8.11 7.21 -16.28
C LEU A 101 -7.66 7.26 -17.75
N LEU A 102 -7.29 8.44 -18.27
CA LEU A 102 -6.82 8.58 -19.66
C LEU A 102 -5.50 7.84 -19.90
N THR A 103 -4.56 7.95 -18.97
CA THR A 103 -3.28 7.23 -19.06
C THR A 103 -3.47 5.72 -18.87
N GLY A 104 -4.37 5.30 -17.99
CA GLY A 104 -4.75 3.89 -17.85
C GLY A 104 -5.43 3.31 -19.09
N LEU A 105 -6.29 4.08 -19.76
CA LEU A 105 -6.89 3.72 -21.05
C LEU A 105 -5.84 3.57 -22.15
N TYR A 106 -4.92 4.53 -22.24
CA TYR A 106 -3.80 4.47 -23.16
C TYR A 106 -2.96 3.19 -22.98
N LEU A 107 -2.61 2.85 -21.74
CA LEU A 107 -1.84 1.64 -21.43
C LEU A 107 -2.59 0.37 -21.80
N ALA A 108 -3.86 0.25 -21.40
CA ALA A 108 -4.68 -0.92 -21.69
C ALA A 108 -4.87 -1.13 -23.20
N HIS A 109 -4.96 -0.05 -23.97
CA HIS A 109 -4.99 -0.10 -25.43
C HIS A 109 -3.65 -0.55 -26.02
N THR A 110 -2.52 -0.06 -25.48
CA THR A 110 -1.18 -0.36 -25.99
C THR A 110 -0.78 -1.84 -25.87
N ILE A 111 -1.38 -2.57 -24.92
CA ILE A 111 -1.16 -4.01 -24.72
C ILE A 111 -2.32 -4.88 -25.24
N ASP A 112 -3.24 -4.31 -26.02
CA ASP A 112 -4.43 -4.99 -26.55
C ASP A 112 -5.33 -5.65 -25.47
N LYS A 113 -5.35 -5.09 -24.25
CA LYS A 113 -6.18 -5.55 -23.13
C LYS A 113 -7.09 -4.43 -22.62
N LEU A 114 -7.98 -3.92 -23.48
CA LEU A 114 -8.87 -2.79 -23.15
C LEU A 114 -9.73 -3.04 -21.89
N SER A 115 -10.06 -4.30 -21.57
CA SER A 115 -10.77 -4.66 -20.34
C SER A 115 -10.02 -4.29 -19.05
N PHE A 116 -8.69 -4.14 -19.09
CA PHE A 116 -7.89 -3.76 -17.92
C PHE A 116 -8.16 -2.33 -17.43
N VAL A 117 -8.79 -1.49 -18.25
CA VAL A 117 -9.28 -0.15 -17.82
C VAL A 117 -10.22 -0.25 -16.62
N ALA A 118 -10.94 -1.36 -16.49
CA ALA A 118 -11.82 -1.62 -15.35
C ALA A 118 -11.09 -1.49 -14.00
N ILE A 119 -9.81 -1.86 -13.92
CA ILE A 119 -9.01 -1.77 -12.69
C ILE A 119 -8.92 -0.32 -12.21
N PHE A 120 -8.63 0.62 -13.12
CA PHE A 120 -8.54 2.05 -12.77
C PHE A 120 -9.90 2.63 -12.42
N VAL A 121 -10.95 2.29 -13.18
CA VAL A 121 -12.32 2.75 -12.90
C VAL A 121 -12.79 2.27 -11.53
N ILE A 122 -12.66 0.98 -11.25
CA ILE A 122 -13.04 0.38 -9.96
C ILE A 122 -12.22 1.01 -8.83
N THR A 123 -10.92 1.22 -9.00
CA THR A 123 -10.05 1.88 -8.01
C THR A 123 -10.54 3.28 -7.66
N ILE A 124 -10.85 4.11 -8.67
CA ILE A 124 -11.35 5.48 -8.47
C ILE A 124 -12.71 5.47 -7.75
N LEU A 125 -13.63 4.59 -8.17
CA LEU A 125 -14.94 4.46 -7.54
C LEU A 125 -14.82 3.97 -6.10
N LEU A 126 -13.96 2.99 -5.85
CA LEU A 126 -13.75 2.43 -4.51
C LEU A 126 -13.12 3.45 -3.56
N LEU A 127 -12.16 4.25 -4.02
CA LEU A 127 -11.61 5.38 -3.27
C LEU A 127 -12.68 6.42 -2.94
N LYS A 128 -13.59 6.72 -3.87
CA LYS A 128 -14.72 7.63 -3.63
C LYS A 128 -15.68 7.09 -2.57
N VAL A 129 -16.12 5.84 -2.74
CA VAL A 129 -17.06 5.16 -1.82
C VAL A 129 -16.44 4.98 -0.43
N TYR A 130 -15.15 4.65 -0.37
CA TYR A 130 -14.39 4.60 0.88
C TYR A 130 -14.46 5.91 1.65
N ASN A 131 -14.16 7.03 0.99
CA ASN A 131 -14.11 8.34 1.66
C ASN A 131 -15.49 8.84 2.10
N SER A 132 -16.56 8.54 1.34
CA SER A 132 -17.91 8.98 1.69
C SER A 132 -18.57 8.16 2.79
N ASP A 133 -18.32 6.85 2.82
CA ASP A 133 -19.10 5.89 3.62
C ASP A 133 -18.23 4.84 4.32
N LEU A 134 -17.46 4.01 3.58
CA LEU A 134 -16.87 2.80 4.17
C LEU A 134 -15.86 3.09 5.29
N LYS A 135 -15.18 4.25 5.25
CA LYS A 135 -14.24 4.65 6.31
C LYS A 135 -14.91 4.82 7.69
N LYS A 136 -16.23 5.02 7.73
CA LYS A 136 -17.00 5.19 8.96
C LYS A 136 -17.38 3.86 9.59
N ARG A 137 -17.20 2.75 8.87
CA ARG A 137 -17.60 1.40 9.27
C ARG A 137 -16.41 0.64 9.87
N PRO A 138 -16.63 -0.22 10.87
CA PRO A 138 -15.55 -0.96 11.50
C PRO A 138 -14.93 -1.94 10.50
N ILE A 139 -13.60 -1.98 10.42
CA ILE A 139 -12.79 -2.95 9.67
C ILE A 139 -12.88 -2.82 8.14
N ILE A 140 -14.07 -2.64 7.57
CA ILE A 140 -14.30 -2.59 6.12
C ILE A 140 -13.45 -1.49 5.48
N GLY A 141 -13.44 -0.28 6.04
CA GLY A 141 -12.59 0.80 5.54
C GLY A 141 -11.11 0.43 5.55
N ASN A 142 -10.64 -0.25 6.61
CA ASN A 142 -9.24 -0.68 6.73
C ASN A 142 -8.89 -1.73 5.66
N ILE A 143 -9.78 -2.71 5.43
CA ILE A 143 -9.62 -3.75 4.40
C ILE A 143 -9.55 -3.11 3.00
N ILE A 144 -10.43 -2.16 2.69
CA ILE A 144 -10.45 -1.51 1.37
C ILE A 144 -9.14 -0.77 1.10
N VAL A 145 -8.62 -0.02 2.07
CA VAL A 145 -7.31 0.66 1.89
C VAL A 145 -6.18 -0.36 1.72
N ALA A 146 -6.20 -1.46 2.48
CA ALA A 146 -5.23 -2.54 2.36
C ALA A 146 -5.30 -3.22 0.98
N LEU A 147 -6.51 -3.48 0.46
CA LEU A 147 -6.73 -4.05 -0.88
C LEU A 147 -6.20 -3.11 -1.97
N LEU A 148 -6.45 -1.80 -1.85
CA LEU A 148 -5.97 -0.82 -2.83
C LEU A 148 -4.44 -0.74 -2.85
N VAL A 149 -3.78 -0.83 -1.69
CA VAL A 149 -2.31 -0.90 -1.62
C VAL A 149 -1.80 -2.22 -2.21
N SER A 150 -2.45 -3.34 -1.92
CA SER A 150 -2.13 -4.65 -2.49
C SER A 150 -2.26 -4.66 -4.02
N LEU A 151 -3.37 -4.13 -4.54
CA LEU A 151 -3.67 -4.00 -5.96
C LEU A 151 -2.61 -3.15 -6.70
N SER A 152 -2.07 -2.12 -6.04
CA SER A 152 -1.00 -1.31 -6.63
C SER A 152 0.29 -2.08 -6.90
N ILE A 153 0.51 -3.22 -6.23
CA ILE A 153 1.63 -4.12 -6.53
C ILE A 153 1.22 -5.06 -7.67
N LEU A 154 0.03 -5.67 -7.56
CA LEU A 154 -0.49 -6.60 -8.57
C LEU A 154 -0.64 -5.99 -9.95
N ILE A 155 -0.88 -4.68 -10.05
CA ILE A 155 -1.04 -3.99 -11.33
C ILE A 155 0.20 -4.12 -12.22
N VAL A 156 1.39 -4.27 -11.63
CA VAL A 156 2.63 -4.51 -12.37
C VAL A 156 2.55 -5.85 -13.09
N GLY A 157 2.23 -6.93 -12.38
CA GLY A 157 2.04 -8.24 -13.00
C GLY A 157 0.91 -8.24 -14.04
N VAL A 158 -0.20 -7.55 -13.76
CA VAL A 158 -1.33 -7.50 -14.69
C VAL A 158 -0.95 -6.86 -16.02
N PHE A 159 -0.18 -5.77 -16.00
CA PHE A 159 0.19 -5.05 -17.23
C PHE A 159 1.49 -5.52 -17.87
N GLU A 160 2.39 -6.17 -17.12
CA GLU A 160 3.69 -6.64 -17.63
C GLU A 160 3.68 -8.12 -18.00
N VAL A 161 3.09 -8.98 -17.17
CA VAL A 161 3.20 -10.45 -17.28
C VAL A 161 2.05 -11.03 -18.09
N ILE A 162 0.80 -10.78 -17.67
CA ILE A 162 -0.40 -11.39 -18.28
C ILE A 162 -0.48 -11.21 -19.81
N PRO A 163 -0.13 -10.05 -20.41
CA PRO A 163 -0.28 -9.87 -21.85
C PRO A 163 0.68 -10.69 -22.72
N VAL A 164 1.80 -11.17 -22.15
CA VAL A 164 2.90 -11.82 -22.89
C VAL A 164 3.10 -13.29 -22.49
N VAL A 165 2.15 -13.88 -21.75
CA VAL A 165 2.16 -15.31 -21.46
C VAL A 165 1.92 -16.10 -22.74
N THR A 166 2.81 -17.03 -23.03
CA THR A 166 2.76 -18.00 -24.13
C THR A 166 2.89 -19.42 -23.57
N GLU A 167 2.67 -20.44 -24.40
CA GLU A 167 2.87 -21.84 -23.99
C GLU A 167 4.33 -22.15 -23.62
N ASP A 168 5.29 -21.37 -24.14
CA ASP A 168 6.73 -21.59 -23.91
C ASP A 168 7.23 -20.99 -22.58
N ASN A 169 6.54 -19.98 -22.03
CA ASN A 169 6.99 -19.24 -20.84
C ASN A 169 5.99 -19.27 -19.67
N ASP A 170 4.90 -20.03 -19.78
CA ASP A 170 3.78 -20.02 -18.83
C ASP A 170 4.20 -20.38 -17.40
N ILE A 171 5.11 -21.35 -17.25
CA ILE A 171 5.63 -21.81 -15.96
C ILE A 171 6.41 -20.67 -15.26
N ASP A 172 7.36 -20.04 -15.96
CA ASP A 172 8.20 -18.98 -15.37
C ASP A 172 7.36 -17.74 -15.04
N GLN A 173 6.45 -17.37 -15.94
CA GLN A 173 5.49 -16.28 -15.73
C GLN A 173 4.55 -16.55 -14.55
N TYR A 174 4.08 -17.79 -14.39
CA TYR A 174 3.24 -18.21 -13.27
C TYR A 174 3.97 -18.04 -11.93
N TYR A 175 5.20 -18.53 -11.81
CA TYR A 175 5.97 -18.40 -10.58
C TYR A 175 6.34 -16.93 -10.30
N ALA A 176 6.67 -16.15 -11.32
CA ALA A 176 6.92 -14.72 -11.19
C ALA A 176 5.69 -13.98 -10.65
N PHE A 177 4.51 -14.27 -11.21
CA PHE A 177 3.25 -13.67 -10.76
C PHE A 177 2.86 -14.14 -9.35
N LYS A 178 3.16 -15.38 -8.98
CA LYS A 178 2.93 -15.91 -7.63
C LYS A 178 3.71 -15.13 -6.57
N VAL A 179 4.98 -14.80 -6.81
CA VAL A 179 5.77 -13.98 -5.88
C VAL A 179 5.19 -12.56 -5.78
N LEU A 180 4.70 -11.98 -6.87
CA LEU A 180 3.96 -10.70 -6.82
C LEU A 180 2.73 -10.79 -5.92
N ILE A 181 1.95 -11.88 -6.00
CA ILE A 181 0.81 -12.13 -5.11
C ILE A 181 1.27 -12.23 -3.65
N ASP A 182 2.37 -12.92 -3.36
CA ASP A 182 2.91 -13.05 -2.00
C ASP A 182 3.25 -11.66 -1.40
N TYR A 183 3.94 -10.82 -2.17
CA TYR A 183 4.25 -9.44 -1.75
C TYR A 183 3.00 -8.57 -1.60
N ALA A 184 2.03 -8.73 -2.50
CA ALA A 184 0.75 -8.04 -2.41
C ALA A 184 -0.03 -8.45 -1.16
N ALA A 185 0.02 -9.73 -0.76
CA ALA A 185 -0.58 -10.24 0.46
C ALA A 185 0.13 -9.70 1.72
N PHE A 186 1.47 -9.62 1.72
CA PHE A 186 2.21 -8.99 2.81
C PHE A 186 1.87 -7.49 2.94
N ALA A 187 1.85 -6.77 1.81
CA ALA A 187 1.48 -5.36 1.80
C ALA A 187 0.05 -5.15 2.31
N PHE A 188 -0.90 -6.02 1.94
CA PHE A 188 -2.25 -6.04 2.48
C PHE A 188 -2.25 -6.18 4.00
N MET A 189 -1.59 -7.20 4.54
CA MET A 189 -1.60 -7.49 5.99
C MET A 189 -1.00 -6.35 6.81
N PHE A 190 0.16 -5.83 6.40
CA PHE A 190 0.79 -4.72 7.12
C PHE A 190 0.00 -3.42 6.99
N MET A 191 -0.61 -3.16 5.82
CA MET A 191 -1.46 -2.00 5.64
C MET A 191 -2.75 -2.09 6.47
N LEU A 192 -3.35 -3.28 6.57
CA LEU A 192 -4.52 -3.53 7.41
C LEU A 192 -4.21 -3.24 8.88
N LEU A 193 -3.14 -3.82 9.42
CA LEU A 193 -2.67 -3.53 10.79
C LEU A 193 -2.42 -2.03 10.98
N ARG A 194 -1.81 -1.39 9.98
CA ARG A 194 -1.46 0.02 10.05
C ARG A 194 -2.68 0.94 10.05
N GLU A 195 -3.71 0.65 9.27
CA GLU A 195 -4.97 1.42 9.33
C GLU A 195 -5.67 1.21 10.66
N MET A 196 -5.73 -0.03 11.19
CA MET A 196 -6.31 -0.27 12.51
C MET A 196 -5.58 0.51 13.61
N VAL A 197 -4.24 0.56 13.57
CA VAL A 197 -3.44 1.38 14.52
C VAL A 197 -3.77 2.87 14.40
N LYS A 198 -3.97 3.38 13.17
CA LYS A 198 -4.34 4.78 12.96
C LYS A 198 -5.74 5.10 13.47
N ASP A 199 -6.71 4.20 13.29
CA ASP A 199 -8.04 4.39 13.87
C ASP A 199 -7.94 4.54 15.40
N VAL A 200 -7.02 3.81 16.06
CA VAL A 200 -6.77 4.01 17.49
C VAL A 200 -6.07 5.35 17.77
N GLU A 201 -5.12 5.78 16.92
CA GLU A 201 -4.46 7.09 17.00
C GLU A 201 -5.46 8.26 16.90
N ASP A 202 -6.50 8.11 16.08
CA ASP A 202 -7.41 9.15 15.60
C ASP A 202 -8.85 9.05 16.16
N ILE A 203 -9.08 8.15 17.13
CA ILE A 203 -10.38 7.89 17.77
C ILE A 203 -11.15 9.14 18.24
N ASN A 204 -10.46 10.21 18.67
CA ASN A 204 -11.13 11.39 19.22
C ASN A 204 -11.87 12.20 18.13
N GLY A 205 -11.19 12.48 17.02
CA GLY A 205 -11.82 13.13 15.87
C GLY A 205 -12.82 12.23 15.17
N ASP A 206 -12.57 10.92 15.11
CA ASP A 206 -13.49 9.97 14.49
C ASP A 206 -14.79 9.86 15.29
N LYS A 207 -14.71 9.89 16.63
CA LYS A 207 -15.88 9.93 17.52
C LYS A 207 -16.67 11.23 17.35
N TYR A 208 -16.00 12.37 17.20
CA TYR A 208 -16.67 13.65 16.91
C TYR A 208 -17.43 13.60 15.58
N MET A 209 -16.91 12.88 14.59
CA MET A 209 -17.55 12.67 13.29
C MET A 209 -18.61 11.56 13.29
N ASN A 210 -19.01 11.04 14.45
CA ASN A 210 -19.98 9.94 14.62
C ASN A 210 -19.61 8.68 13.81
N MET A 211 -18.31 8.38 13.68
CA MET A 211 -17.86 7.14 13.05
C MET A 211 -18.04 5.95 13.99
N GLN A 212 -18.08 4.75 13.43
CA GLN A 212 -18.21 3.48 14.17
C GLN A 212 -16.96 2.61 13.97
N THR A 213 -15.77 3.21 14.01
CA THR A 213 -14.50 2.46 13.87
C THR A 213 -14.33 1.47 15.03
N LEU A 214 -13.54 0.42 14.82
CA LEU A 214 -13.29 -0.62 15.83
C LEU A 214 -12.88 -0.07 17.22
N PRO A 215 -11.97 0.92 17.34
CA PRO A 215 -11.63 1.50 18.64
C PRO A 215 -12.74 2.33 19.27
N ILE A 216 -13.69 2.87 18.50
CA ILE A 216 -14.88 3.53 19.05
C ILE A 216 -15.82 2.51 19.68
N LEU A 217 -16.03 1.37 19.01
CA LEU A 217 -16.95 0.32 19.46
C LEU A 217 -16.41 -0.48 20.65
N LEU A 218 -15.12 -0.81 20.65
CA LEU A 218 -14.52 -1.72 21.64
C LEU A 218 -13.60 -1.02 22.65
N GLY A 219 -13.23 0.23 22.39
CA GLY A 219 -12.21 0.95 23.14
C GLY A 219 -10.78 0.56 22.76
N ARG A 220 -9.84 1.48 23.00
CA ARG A 220 -8.41 1.35 22.64
C ARG A 220 -7.79 0.02 23.07
N LYS A 221 -7.99 -0.40 24.33
CA LYS A 221 -7.36 -1.59 24.90
C LYS A 221 -7.77 -2.88 24.18
N ARG A 222 -9.07 -3.07 23.92
CA ARG A 222 -9.56 -4.26 23.22
C ARG A 222 -9.12 -4.27 21.75
N THR A 223 -9.13 -3.11 21.10
CA THR A 223 -8.60 -2.98 19.73
C THR A 223 -7.10 -3.29 19.66
N ASN A 224 -6.29 -2.87 20.64
CA ASN A 224 -4.87 -3.24 20.69
C ASN A 224 -4.68 -4.77 20.75
N TYR A 225 -5.51 -5.49 21.53
CA TYR A 225 -5.45 -6.96 21.58
C TYR A 225 -5.82 -7.60 20.24
N ILE A 226 -6.81 -7.05 19.53
CA ILE A 226 -7.16 -7.54 18.19
C ILE A 226 -6.02 -7.30 17.21
N ILE A 227 -5.39 -6.11 17.21
CA ILE A 227 -4.25 -5.82 16.34
C ILE A 227 -3.07 -6.76 16.66
N PHE A 228 -2.81 -7.00 17.95
CA PHE A 228 -1.79 -7.96 18.39
C PHE A 228 -2.10 -9.38 17.91
N ALA A 229 -3.33 -9.87 18.10
CA ALA A 229 -3.73 -11.19 17.62
C ALA A 229 -3.62 -11.31 16.10
N LEU A 230 -4.09 -10.30 15.35
CA LEU A 230 -4.01 -10.29 13.89
C LEU A 230 -2.58 -10.24 13.38
N SER A 231 -1.64 -9.64 14.12
CA SER A 231 -0.23 -9.58 13.72
C SER A 231 0.51 -10.93 13.77
N PHE A 232 -0.08 -11.97 14.38
CA PHE A 232 0.42 -13.33 14.23
C PHE A 232 0.26 -13.86 12.80
N VAL A 233 -0.70 -13.36 12.02
CA VAL A 233 -0.90 -13.79 10.63
C VAL A 233 0.33 -13.50 9.76
N PRO A 234 0.81 -12.25 9.61
CA PRO A 234 2.04 -12.00 8.87
C PRO A 234 3.26 -12.66 9.52
N LEU A 235 3.30 -12.80 10.86
CA LEU A 235 4.38 -13.51 11.55
C LEU A 235 4.50 -14.97 11.08
N ILE A 236 3.39 -15.71 11.09
CA ILE A 236 3.33 -17.11 10.68
C ILE A 236 3.63 -17.24 9.19
N ILE A 237 2.99 -16.42 8.35
CA ILE A 237 3.18 -16.50 6.89
C ILE A 237 4.64 -16.22 6.53
N ILE A 238 5.26 -15.15 7.06
CA ILE A 238 6.66 -14.82 6.76
C ILE A 238 7.59 -15.94 7.23
N THR A 239 7.36 -16.47 8.44
CA THR A 239 8.19 -17.54 9.01
C THR A 239 8.10 -18.79 8.14
N SER A 240 6.89 -19.30 7.89
CA SER A 240 6.67 -20.49 7.07
C SER A 240 7.18 -20.30 5.63
N TYR A 241 6.92 -19.15 5.03
CA TYR A 241 7.40 -18.83 3.68
C TYR A 241 8.93 -18.85 3.62
N SER A 242 9.60 -18.27 4.61
CA SER A 242 11.06 -18.19 4.63
C SER A 242 11.70 -19.57 4.77
N PHE A 243 11.18 -20.41 5.67
CA PHE A 243 11.73 -21.76 5.88
C PHE A 243 11.40 -22.74 4.74
N ASN A 244 10.25 -22.60 4.08
CA ASN A 244 9.88 -23.50 2.99
C ASN A 244 10.57 -23.17 1.67
N ASN A 245 10.76 -21.88 1.36
CA ASN A 245 11.30 -21.45 0.05
C ASN A 245 12.81 -21.16 0.07
N PHE A 246 13.37 -20.78 1.24
CA PHE A 246 14.78 -20.38 1.35
C PHE A 246 15.60 -21.18 2.38
N PRO A 247 15.35 -22.48 2.64
CA PRO A 247 16.07 -23.22 3.68
C PRO A 247 17.57 -23.30 3.41
N ASN A 248 17.97 -23.31 2.14
CA ASN A 248 19.37 -23.41 1.71
C ASN A 248 19.98 -22.06 1.29
N VAL A 249 19.27 -20.96 1.53
CA VAL A 249 19.71 -19.61 1.16
C VAL A 249 19.88 -18.77 2.44
N PRO A 250 20.96 -18.99 3.20
CA PRO A 250 21.09 -18.50 4.58
C PRO A 250 21.03 -16.97 4.67
N PHE A 251 21.49 -16.26 3.64
CA PHE A 251 21.45 -14.79 3.61
C PHE A 251 20.02 -14.25 3.48
N VAL A 252 19.21 -14.79 2.58
CA VAL A 252 17.79 -14.42 2.41
C VAL A 252 17.01 -14.77 3.68
N LEU A 253 17.22 -15.98 4.22
CA LEU A 253 16.58 -16.43 5.45
C LEU A 253 16.93 -15.51 6.64
N ALA A 254 18.22 -15.20 6.83
CA ALA A 254 18.67 -14.28 7.87
C ALA A 254 18.07 -12.87 7.70
N TYR A 255 17.98 -12.37 6.46
CA TYR A 255 17.35 -11.08 6.19
C TYR A 255 15.87 -11.08 6.62
N MET A 256 15.10 -12.09 6.21
CA MET A 256 13.68 -12.18 6.56
C MET A 256 13.46 -12.30 8.08
N LEU A 257 14.24 -13.14 8.75
CA LEU A 257 14.09 -13.37 10.20
C LEU A 257 14.58 -12.17 11.03
N ILE A 258 15.70 -11.54 10.66
CA ILE A 258 16.30 -10.49 11.48
C ILE A 258 15.73 -9.12 11.10
N VAL A 259 15.69 -8.79 9.80
CA VAL A 259 15.37 -7.44 9.33
C VAL A 259 13.86 -7.21 9.24
N VAL A 260 13.06 -8.25 8.97
CA VAL A 260 11.59 -8.13 8.86
C VAL A 260 10.89 -8.64 10.12
N LEU A 261 11.21 -9.85 10.59
CA LEU A 261 10.49 -10.51 11.69
C LEU A 261 10.79 -9.87 13.06
N LEU A 262 12.05 -9.53 13.39
CA LEU A 262 12.35 -8.92 14.69
C LEU A 262 11.64 -7.57 14.88
N PRO A 263 11.62 -6.64 13.90
CA PRO A 263 10.83 -5.42 14.05
C PRO A 263 9.32 -5.67 14.16
N LEU A 264 8.79 -6.73 13.53
CA LEU A 264 7.39 -7.15 13.71
C LEU A 264 7.13 -7.61 15.14
N LEU A 265 7.98 -8.47 15.71
CA LEU A 265 7.89 -8.88 17.12
C LEU A 265 7.97 -7.67 18.06
N TYR A 266 8.85 -6.71 17.75
CA TYR A 266 8.92 -5.46 18.49
C TYR A 266 7.63 -4.65 18.39
N PHE A 267 7.03 -4.54 17.20
CA PHE A 267 5.71 -3.93 17.02
C PHE A 267 4.64 -4.62 17.88
N MET A 268 4.61 -5.95 17.89
CA MET A 268 3.66 -6.75 18.67
C MET A 268 3.72 -6.41 20.16
N THR A 269 4.93 -6.28 20.71
CA THR A 269 5.07 -5.84 22.12
C THR A 269 4.59 -4.40 22.30
N LYS A 270 4.96 -3.49 21.40
CA LYS A 270 4.61 -2.06 21.52
C LYS A 270 3.12 -1.80 21.44
N ILE A 271 2.38 -2.50 20.58
CA ILE A 271 0.94 -2.27 20.45
C ILE A 271 0.16 -2.70 21.71
N LEU A 272 0.61 -3.74 22.42
CA LEU A 272 0.00 -4.17 23.68
C LEU A 272 0.08 -3.11 24.78
N TYR A 273 1.21 -2.38 24.84
CA TYR A 273 1.47 -1.38 25.87
C TYR A 273 1.15 0.06 25.42
N ALA A 274 0.73 0.27 24.17
CA ALA A 274 0.42 1.59 23.63
C ALA A 274 -0.79 2.22 24.35
N LYS A 275 -0.61 3.44 24.86
CA LYS A 275 -1.67 4.19 25.57
C LYS A 275 -1.87 5.60 25.01
N SER A 276 -0.82 6.19 24.48
CA SER A 276 -0.79 7.57 24.01
C SER A 276 -0.80 7.68 22.48
N LYS A 277 -1.21 8.85 21.96
CA LYS A 277 -1.13 9.15 20.52
C LYS A 277 0.30 9.00 19.97
N LYS A 278 1.32 9.31 20.79
CA LYS A 278 2.73 9.14 20.40
C LYS A 278 3.08 7.66 20.17
N ASP A 279 2.57 6.77 21.02
CA ASP A 279 2.79 5.32 20.91
C ASP A 279 2.17 4.77 19.62
N TYR A 280 0.93 5.15 19.31
CA TYR A 280 0.25 4.73 18.08
C TYR A 280 0.92 5.26 16.83
N LYS A 281 1.35 6.53 16.85
CA LYS A 281 2.12 7.12 15.75
C LYS A 281 3.45 6.38 15.53
N PHE A 282 4.13 5.99 16.61
CA PHE A 282 5.35 5.19 16.54
C PHE A 282 5.05 3.80 15.97
N ALA A 283 4.02 3.11 16.46
CA ALA A 283 3.61 1.80 15.97
C ALA A 283 3.23 1.81 14.47
N SER A 284 2.50 2.85 14.02
CA SER A 284 2.17 3.06 12.60
C SER A 284 3.39 3.34 11.73
N MET A 285 4.39 4.05 12.28
CA MET A 285 5.67 4.30 11.62
C MET A 285 6.52 3.03 11.53
N LEU A 286 6.55 2.22 12.59
CA LEU A 286 7.26 0.94 12.63
C LEU A 286 6.68 -0.04 11.61
N LEU A 287 5.35 -0.17 11.50
CA LEU A 287 4.73 -0.98 10.44
C LEU A 287 5.11 -0.48 9.03
N LYS A 288 5.15 0.84 8.84
CA LYS A 288 5.59 1.43 7.56
C LYS A 288 7.05 1.08 7.24
N LEU A 289 7.92 1.08 8.25
CA LEU A 289 9.31 0.66 8.11
C LEU A 289 9.42 -0.84 7.80
N ILE A 290 8.66 -1.69 8.48
CA ILE A 290 8.62 -3.14 8.21
C ILE A 290 8.20 -3.41 6.77
N MET A 291 7.17 -2.71 6.26
CA MET A 291 6.76 -2.81 4.86
C MET A 291 7.91 -2.44 3.91
N LEU A 292 8.63 -1.35 4.19
CA LEU A 292 9.76 -0.91 3.37
C LEU A 292 10.90 -1.94 3.38
N LEU A 293 11.25 -2.47 4.56
CA LEU A 293 12.27 -3.51 4.70
C LEU A 293 11.87 -4.80 3.99
N GLY A 294 10.60 -5.18 4.10
CA GLY A 294 10.03 -6.31 3.35
C GLY A 294 10.15 -6.10 1.83
N MET A 295 9.89 -4.90 1.31
CA MET A 295 10.08 -4.59 -0.11
C MET A 295 11.54 -4.80 -0.55
N PHE A 296 12.52 -4.44 0.28
CA PHE A 296 13.94 -4.64 -0.05
C PHE A 296 14.39 -6.10 -0.02
N SER A 297 13.61 -7.02 0.57
CA SER A 297 13.94 -8.45 0.50
C SER A 297 13.97 -8.98 -0.94
N ILE A 298 13.26 -8.33 -1.87
CA ILE A 298 13.30 -8.69 -3.30
C ILE A 298 14.68 -8.45 -3.92
N VAL A 299 15.36 -7.39 -3.50
CA VAL A 299 16.72 -7.07 -3.95
C VAL A 299 17.68 -8.14 -3.45
N ILE A 300 17.53 -8.54 -2.19
CA ILE A 300 18.34 -9.58 -1.56
C ILE A 300 18.13 -10.92 -2.27
N LEU A 301 16.88 -11.27 -2.58
CA LEU A 301 16.53 -12.46 -3.33
C LEU A 301 17.16 -12.46 -4.73
N SER A 302 16.95 -11.39 -5.50
CA SER A 302 17.49 -11.24 -6.86
C SER A 302 19.02 -11.29 -6.89
N LEU A 303 19.71 -10.61 -5.96
CA LEU A 303 21.17 -10.66 -5.88
C LEU A 303 21.67 -12.08 -5.57
N THR A 304 20.98 -12.80 -4.70
CA THR A 304 21.41 -14.15 -4.33
C THR A 304 21.33 -15.11 -5.51
N ILE A 305 20.33 -14.96 -6.37
CA ILE A 305 20.21 -15.75 -7.61
C ILE A 305 21.29 -15.35 -8.62
N TYR A 306 21.51 -14.04 -8.80
CA TYR A 306 22.52 -13.53 -9.73
C TYR A 306 23.94 -14.03 -9.41
N TYR A 307 24.30 -14.16 -8.12
CA TYR A 307 25.61 -14.67 -7.71
C TYR A 307 25.66 -16.19 -7.49
N ALA A 308 24.52 -16.89 -7.57
CA ALA A 308 24.45 -18.34 -7.47
C ALA A 308 24.54 -19.05 -8.82
N GLY A 309 24.24 -18.35 -9.92
CA GLY A 309 24.49 -18.78 -11.31
C GLY A 309 25.88 -18.39 -11.79
#